data_AF-A0A2S5BD23-F1
#
_entry.id   AF-A0A2S5BD23-F1
#
_cell.length_a   1.000
_cell.length_b   1.000
_cell.length_c   1.000
_cell.angle_alpha   90.00
_cell.angle_beta   90.00
_cell.angle_gamma   90.00
#
_symmetry.space_group_name_H-M   'P 1'
#
loop_
_entity.id
_entity.type
_entity.pdbx_description
1 polymer ?
#
loop_
_entity_poly.entity_id
_entity_poly.type
_entity_poly.pdbx_seq_one_letter_code
_entity_poly.pdbx_strand_id
1 'polypeptide(L)'
;MASGPLPPPVPTVPSSQNDDDDPFGNFDNVPLFMKSLPKELGGTADLKPLKEGETNPANTLAALQALAYEGDPSEIAEGFRQQGNDLFKRKKFRDAIGFYSRALDEVGKDLSIEERRGLWGNRAAANLELGNYGACLRDCSSVLGQTNSSYPDPPSDASNRSTMKALRRSARALSALDKLPEAIDALDRLRLLESEIGESDKDFGKGVRDEVERKKATRERKEAERVERERRKREGDAAVVLALSQRGVVFPKPTPKAALFANCPTDITPPHFDPDVVPLTSLDSVPLLPPSAGSSDYSPWQPPPPETPLIFPVFLLLPLETPPTRDLIMAFPEDATFGDALASMGRDTSTTQLYFATKRNRVLKIGPKLTLGKVLAAAGKVKEGEQPDGWELREGWAFEMVGVPKTSAGDEWVQNWKKELQSGAAPAIL
;
A
#
# COMPACT_ATOMS: atom_id res chain seq x y z
N MET A 1 11.48 12.44 -49.60
CA MET A 1 10.31 11.60 -49.28
C MET A 1 10.75 10.15 -49.42
N ALA A 2 11.05 9.50 -48.30
CA ALA A 2 11.42 8.08 -48.25
C ALA A 2 10.68 7.48 -47.07
N SER A 3 9.71 6.62 -47.38
CA SER A 3 8.84 5.91 -46.44
C SER A 3 9.58 4.71 -45.86
N GLY A 4 9.79 4.72 -44.54
CA GLY A 4 10.34 3.59 -43.79
C GLY A 4 9.33 2.44 -43.61
N PRO A 5 9.80 1.23 -43.28
CA PRO A 5 8.99 0.02 -43.24
C PRO A 5 8.10 -0.06 -41.98
N LEU A 6 6.88 -0.57 -42.16
CA LEU A 6 5.87 -0.78 -41.11
C LEU A 6 6.30 -1.87 -40.10
N PRO A 7 5.91 -1.76 -38.82
CA PRO A 7 6.18 -2.76 -37.80
C PRO A 7 5.30 -4.02 -37.95
N PRO A 8 5.76 -5.19 -37.45
CA PRO A 8 5.07 -6.47 -37.59
C PRO A 8 3.80 -6.59 -36.72
N PRO A 9 2.84 -7.46 -37.10
CA PRO A 9 1.56 -7.58 -36.42
C PRO A 9 1.68 -8.25 -35.04
N VAL A 10 0.92 -7.72 -34.08
CA VAL A 10 0.77 -8.24 -32.72
C VAL A 10 -0.08 -9.52 -32.74
N PRO A 11 0.28 -10.58 -32.00
CA PRO A 11 -0.48 -11.83 -31.96
C PRO A 11 -1.86 -11.62 -31.30
N THR A 12 -2.90 -12.07 -32.00
CA THR A 12 -4.29 -12.07 -31.56
C THR A 12 -4.51 -13.10 -30.45
N VAL A 13 -4.91 -12.62 -29.28
CA VAL A 13 -5.50 -13.44 -28.22
C VAL A 13 -6.85 -13.97 -28.73
N PRO A 14 -7.19 -15.26 -28.58
CA PRO A 14 -8.47 -15.77 -29.02
C PRO A 14 -9.58 -15.12 -28.18
N SER A 15 -10.39 -14.29 -28.85
CA SER A 15 -11.66 -13.81 -28.33
C SER A 15 -12.59 -15.02 -28.20
N SER A 16 -12.83 -15.46 -26.97
CA SER A 16 -13.97 -16.32 -26.66
C SER A 16 -15.24 -15.49 -26.88
N GLN A 17 -15.73 -15.49 -28.12
CA GLN A 17 -17.11 -15.11 -28.43
C GLN A 17 -18.01 -16.24 -27.94
N ASN A 18 -18.45 -16.13 -26.68
CA ASN A 18 -19.75 -16.68 -26.31
C ASN A 18 -20.77 -15.59 -26.67
N ASP A 19 -21.31 -15.65 -27.88
CA ASP A 19 -22.38 -14.77 -28.36
C ASP A 19 -23.78 -15.19 -27.84
N ASP A 20 -23.86 -15.98 -26.75
CA ASP A 20 -25.12 -16.51 -26.20
C ASP A 20 -25.57 -15.90 -24.86
N ASP A 21 -24.83 -14.96 -24.27
CA ASP A 21 -25.28 -14.24 -23.07
C ASP A 21 -26.00 -12.94 -23.45
N ASP A 22 -27.11 -13.04 -24.19
CA ASP A 22 -28.04 -11.90 -24.38
C ASP A 22 -28.72 -11.58 -23.03
N PRO A 23 -28.42 -10.42 -22.40
CA PRO A 23 -28.96 -10.02 -21.10
C PRO A 23 -30.48 -9.84 -21.09
N PHE A 24 -31.12 -9.86 -22.27
CA PHE A 24 -32.56 -9.73 -22.44
C PHE A 24 -33.25 -11.01 -22.91
N GLY A 25 -32.53 -12.11 -23.17
CA GLY A 25 -33.13 -13.36 -23.67
C GLY A 25 -34.15 -13.96 -22.69
N ASN A 26 -34.01 -13.71 -21.39
CA ASN A 26 -34.99 -14.11 -20.38
C ASN A 26 -36.24 -13.21 -20.33
N PHE A 27 -36.19 -12.00 -20.89
CA PHE A 27 -37.35 -11.11 -21.01
C PHE A 27 -38.25 -11.54 -22.17
N ASP A 28 -37.72 -12.23 -23.17
CA ASP A 28 -38.50 -12.71 -24.32
C ASP A 28 -39.58 -13.74 -23.91
N ASN A 29 -39.50 -14.32 -22.72
CA ASN A 29 -40.49 -15.28 -22.17
C ASN A 29 -41.50 -14.66 -21.20
N VAL A 30 -41.35 -13.38 -20.85
CA VAL A 30 -42.29 -12.68 -19.97
C VAL A 30 -43.30 -11.95 -20.87
N PRO A 31 -44.63 -12.18 -20.73
CA PRO A 31 -45.63 -11.62 -21.65
C PRO A 31 -45.53 -10.11 -21.87
N LEU A 32 -45.08 -9.38 -20.84
CA LEU A 32 -44.87 -7.94 -20.87
C LEU A 32 -43.68 -7.49 -21.74
N PHE A 33 -42.68 -8.33 -21.94
CA PHE A 33 -41.40 -7.95 -22.57
C PHE A 33 -41.03 -8.81 -23.78
N MET A 34 -41.91 -9.73 -24.15
CA MET A 34 -41.75 -10.62 -25.27
C MET A 34 -41.71 -9.85 -26.59
N LYS A 35 -40.73 -10.13 -27.46
CA LYS A 35 -40.62 -9.52 -28.80
C LYS A 35 -41.50 -10.22 -29.84
N SER A 36 -41.83 -11.49 -29.62
CA SER A 36 -42.67 -12.32 -30.50
C SER A 36 -43.34 -13.43 -29.70
N LEU A 37 -44.61 -13.72 -29.96
CA LEU A 37 -45.34 -14.81 -29.32
C LEU A 37 -44.62 -16.17 -29.45
N PRO A 38 -44.76 -17.11 -28.50
CA PRO A 38 -44.25 -18.47 -28.67
C PRO A 38 -44.98 -19.16 -29.83
N LYS A 39 -44.31 -20.09 -30.52
CA LYS A 39 -44.89 -20.82 -31.66
C LYS A 39 -46.24 -21.49 -31.34
N GLU A 40 -46.43 -21.91 -30.09
CA GLU A 40 -47.66 -22.54 -29.59
C GLU A 40 -48.86 -21.59 -29.47
N LEU A 41 -48.62 -20.27 -29.35
CA LEU A 41 -49.65 -19.22 -29.28
C LEU A 41 -49.76 -18.40 -30.58
N GLY A 42 -49.20 -18.89 -31.69
CA GLY A 42 -49.30 -18.21 -33.00
C GLY A 42 -48.15 -17.25 -33.31
N GLY A 43 -46.99 -17.42 -32.67
CA GLY A 43 -45.76 -16.66 -32.96
C GLY A 43 -45.27 -16.73 -34.40
N THR A 44 -45.06 -15.56 -35.02
CA THR A 44 -44.50 -15.41 -36.36
C THR A 44 -42.97 -15.56 -36.37
N ALA A 45 -42.48 -16.80 -36.42
CA ALA A 45 -41.14 -17.05 -36.97
C ALA A 45 -41.20 -17.33 -38.48
N ASP A 46 -42.35 -17.76 -39.01
CA ASP A 46 -42.55 -18.13 -40.42
C ASP A 46 -43.90 -17.57 -40.92
N LEU A 47 -43.89 -16.47 -41.67
CA LEU A 47 -45.12 -15.83 -42.19
C LEU A 47 -45.69 -16.60 -43.40
N LYS A 48 -46.92 -17.11 -43.29
CA LYS A 48 -47.84 -17.21 -44.44
C LYS A 48 -48.57 -15.86 -44.61
N PRO A 49 -48.90 -15.44 -45.83
CA PRO A 49 -49.65 -14.20 -46.04
C PRO A 49 -51.03 -14.28 -45.36
N LEU A 50 -51.30 -13.28 -44.52
CA LEU A 50 -52.55 -13.12 -43.76
C LEU A 50 -53.75 -13.04 -44.71
N LYS A 51 -54.86 -13.71 -44.34
CA LYS A 51 -56.16 -13.52 -45.00
C LYS A 51 -56.88 -12.31 -44.39
N GLU A 52 -57.69 -11.62 -45.20
CA GLU A 52 -58.55 -10.52 -44.72
C GLU A 52 -59.44 -11.01 -43.55
N GLY A 53 -59.21 -10.45 -42.35
CA GLY A 53 -59.99 -10.74 -41.14
C GLY A 53 -59.24 -11.43 -39.99
N GLU A 54 -57.99 -11.88 -40.18
CA GLU A 54 -57.17 -12.48 -39.10
C GLU A 54 -56.34 -11.40 -38.37
N THR A 55 -56.36 -11.41 -37.03
CA THR A 55 -55.56 -10.49 -36.21
C THR A 55 -54.08 -10.90 -36.25
N ASN A 56 -53.22 -9.98 -36.68
CA ASN A 56 -51.77 -10.20 -36.72
C ASN A 56 -51.24 -10.51 -35.30
N PRO A 57 -50.41 -11.54 -35.08
CA PRO A 57 -49.79 -11.82 -33.79
C PRO A 57 -48.93 -10.67 -33.25
N ALA A 58 -48.40 -9.79 -34.12
CA ALA A 58 -47.78 -8.54 -33.71
C ALA A 58 -48.81 -7.56 -33.10
N ASN A 59 -50.05 -7.53 -33.60
CA ASN A 59 -51.13 -6.73 -33.03
C ASN A 59 -51.63 -7.31 -31.70
N THR A 60 -51.62 -8.64 -31.53
CA THR A 60 -51.99 -9.25 -30.24
C THR A 60 -50.90 -9.06 -29.18
N LEU A 61 -49.62 -9.12 -29.56
CA LEU A 61 -48.50 -8.76 -28.68
C LEU A 61 -48.57 -7.28 -28.28
N ALA A 62 -48.78 -6.39 -29.27
CA ALA A 62 -48.95 -4.97 -29.03
C ALA A 62 -50.19 -4.68 -28.17
N ALA A 63 -51.28 -5.42 -28.33
CA ALA A 63 -52.46 -5.30 -27.47
C ALA A 63 -52.19 -5.81 -26.05
N LEU A 64 -51.45 -6.90 -25.87
CA LEU A 64 -51.04 -7.41 -24.55
C LEU A 64 -50.08 -6.45 -23.82
N GLN A 65 -49.15 -5.85 -24.57
CA GLN A 65 -48.25 -4.82 -24.05
C GLN A 65 -49.04 -3.55 -23.72
N ALA A 66 -49.96 -3.10 -24.59
CA ALA A 66 -50.83 -1.95 -24.34
C ALA A 66 -51.71 -2.15 -23.10
N LEU A 67 -52.28 -3.34 -22.90
CA LEU A 67 -53.06 -3.70 -21.71
C LEU A 67 -52.26 -3.59 -20.40
N ALA A 68 -50.94 -3.79 -20.44
CA ALA A 68 -50.09 -3.63 -19.26
C ALA A 68 -49.73 -2.17 -18.96
N TYR A 69 -49.99 -1.27 -19.92
CA TYR A 69 -49.83 0.18 -19.80
C TYR A 69 -51.19 0.91 -19.69
N GLU A 70 -52.30 0.17 -19.67
CA GLU A 70 -53.63 0.69 -19.34
C GLU A 70 -53.84 0.59 -17.82
N GLY A 71 -53.55 1.68 -17.11
CA GLY A 71 -53.72 1.79 -15.66
C GLY A 71 -53.28 3.15 -15.16
N ASP A 72 -53.63 3.47 -13.91
CA ASP A 72 -53.09 4.67 -13.26
C ASP A 72 -51.55 4.54 -13.14
N PRO A 73 -50.75 5.63 -13.30
CA PRO A 73 -49.29 5.56 -13.16
C PRO A 73 -48.81 4.85 -11.88
N SER A 74 -49.56 4.94 -10.78
CA SER A 74 -49.29 4.23 -9.52
C SER A 74 -49.39 2.71 -9.68
N GLU A 75 -50.43 2.21 -10.35
CA GLU A 75 -50.67 0.77 -10.56
C GLU A 75 -49.58 0.15 -11.44
N ILE A 76 -49.18 0.87 -12.49
CA ILE A 76 -48.10 0.46 -13.40
C ILE A 76 -46.78 0.36 -12.62
N ALA A 77 -46.46 1.39 -11.82
CA ALA A 77 -45.26 1.39 -10.99
C ALA A 77 -45.26 0.28 -9.95
N GLU A 78 -46.41 -0.01 -9.33
CA GLU A 78 -46.55 -1.11 -8.38
C GLU A 78 -46.35 -2.47 -9.04
N GLY A 79 -46.88 -2.68 -10.26
CA GLY A 79 -46.64 -3.88 -11.05
C GLY A 79 -45.16 -4.13 -11.31
N PHE A 80 -44.42 -3.12 -11.78
CA PHE A 80 -42.96 -3.22 -11.97
C PHE A 80 -42.21 -3.39 -10.65
N ARG A 81 -42.62 -2.69 -9.60
CA ARG A 81 -42.02 -2.80 -8.25
C ARG A 81 -42.16 -4.22 -7.71
N GLN A 82 -43.32 -4.85 -7.86
CA GLN A 82 -43.57 -6.20 -7.37
C GLN A 82 -42.73 -7.24 -8.13
N GLN A 83 -42.64 -7.14 -9.45
CA GLN A 83 -41.77 -7.99 -10.26
C GLN A 83 -40.29 -7.84 -9.87
N GLY A 84 -39.84 -6.59 -9.68
CA GLY A 84 -38.51 -6.29 -9.17
C GLY A 84 -38.25 -6.87 -7.78
N ASN A 85 -39.23 -6.80 -6.87
CA ASN A 85 -39.14 -7.35 -5.52
C ASN A 85 -39.00 -8.89 -5.55
N ASP A 86 -39.73 -9.57 -6.43
CA ASP A 86 -39.68 -11.02 -6.53
C ASP A 86 -38.35 -11.50 -7.13
N LEU A 87 -37.79 -10.76 -8.09
CA LEU A 87 -36.43 -11.00 -8.59
C LEU A 87 -35.37 -10.71 -7.53
N PHE A 88 -35.55 -9.65 -6.74
CA PHE A 88 -34.67 -9.31 -5.62
C PHE A 88 -34.63 -10.44 -4.58
N LYS A 89 -35.79 -10.99 -4.20
CA LYS A 89 -35.89 -12.16 -3.30
C LYS A 89 -35.18 -13.39 -3.88
N ARG A 90 -35.24 -13.57 -5.21
CA ARG A 90 -34.53 -14.63 -5.94
C ARG A 90 -33.03 -14.34 -6.16
N LYS A 91 -32.49 -13.27 -5.57
CA LYS A 91 -31.10 -12.79 -5.72
C LYS A 91 -30.70 -12.44 -7.16
N LYS A 92 -31.68 -12.23 -8.06
CA LYS A 92 -31.47 -11.75 -9.43
C LYS A 92 -31.43 -10.23 -9.43
N PHE A 93 -30.38 -9.66 -8.83
CA PHE A 93 -30.29 -8.23 -8.56
C PHE A 93 -30.19 -7.37 -9.83
N ARG A 94 -29.48 -7.87 -10.87
CA ARG A 94 -29.33 -7.16 -12.14
C ARG A 94 -30.68 -6.99 -12.85
N ASP A 95 -31.48 -8.05 -12.89
CA ASP A 95 -32.82 -8.01 -13.48
C ASP A 95 -33.74 -7.10 -12.67
N ALA A 96 -33.71 -7.21 -11.34
CA ALA A 96 -34.48 -6.34 -10.45
C ALA A 96 -34.18 -4.84 -10.66
N ILE A 97 -32.92 -4.47 -10.89
CA ILE A 97 -32.54 -3.09 -11.24
C ILE A 97 -33.22 -2.66 -12.54
N GLY A 98 -33.29 -3.54 -13.54
CA GLY A 98 -33.98 -3.27 -14.81
C GLY A 98 -35.45 -2.91 -14.59
N PHE A 99 -36.16 -3.69 -13.78
CA PHE A 99 -37.56 -3.44 -13.43
C PHE A 99 -37.78 -2.12 -12.69
N TYR A 100 -36.96 -1.82 -11.68
CA TYR A 100 -37.07 -0.54 -10.95
C TYR A 100 -36.73 0.66 -11.85
N SER A 101 -35.77 0.50 -12.77
CA SER A 101 -35.37 1.58 -13.67
C SER A 101 -36.46 1.88 -14.69
N ARG A 102 -37.09 0.87 -15.28
CA ARG A 102 -38.24 1.07 -16.18
C ARG A 102 -39.39 1.78 -15.47
N ALA A 103 -39.73 1.39 -14.24
CA ALA A 103 -40.75 2.09 -13.46
C ALA A 103 -40.42 3.58 -13.26
N LEU A 104 -39.15 3.91 -13.02
CA LEU A 104 -38.69 5.29 -12.84
C LEU A 104 -38.63 6.07 -14.16
N ASP A 105 -38.33 5.40 -15.27
CA ASP A 105 -38.17 6.04 -16.59
C ASP A 105 -39.53 6.28 -17.26
N GLU A 106 -40.47 5.34 -17.14
CA GLU A 106 -41.76 5.35 -17.83
C GLU A 106 -42.82 6.17 -17.09
N VAL A 107 -43.05 5.88 -15.81
CA VAL A 107 -44.11 6.53 -15.01
C VAL A 107 -43.54 7.39 -13.88
N GLY A 108 -42.22 7.32 -13.65
CA GLY A 108 -41.60 7.91 -12.47
C GLY A 108 -41.80 9.40 -12.31
N LYS A 109 -42.07 10.17 -13.37
CA LYS A 109 -42.37 11.61 -13.28
C LYS A 109 -43.73 11.90 -12.66
N ASP A 110 -44.71 11.06 -12.96
CA ASP A 110 -46.11 11.21 -12.56
C ASP A 110 -46.41 10.57 -11.20
N LEU A 111 -45.45 9.79 -10.67
CA LEU A 111 -45.51 9.22 -9.33
C LEU A 111 -45.33 10.25 -8.22
N SER A 112 -45.98 9.96 -7.09
CA SER A 112 -45.74 10.67 -5.84
C SER A 112 -44.28 10.53 -5.39
N ILE A 113 -43.84 11.46 -4.52
CA ILE A 113 -42.49 11.43 -3.96
C ILE A 113 -42.25 10.12 -3.19
N GLU A 114 -43.24 9.61 -2.45
CA GLU A 114 -43.08 8.40 -1.65
C GLU A 114 -42.87 7.14 -2.50
N GLU A 115 -43.65 6.98 -3.57
CA GLU A 115 -43.52 5.86 -4.51
C GLU A 115 -42.16 5.87 -5.22
N ARG A 116 -41.74 7.05 -5.67
CA ARG A 116 -40.43 7.25 -6.31
C ARG A 116 -39.28 6.94 -5.35
N ARG A 117 -39.38 7.35 -4.09
CA ARG A 117 -38.42 7.01 -3.04
C ARG A 117 -38.38 5.52 -2.74
N GLY A 118 -39.53 4.84 -2.79
CA GLY A 118 -39.60 3.39 -2.70
C GLY A 118 -38.83 2.69 -3.82
N LEU A 119 -39.03 3.12 -5.07
CA LEU A 119 -38.33 2.59 -6.25
C LEU A 119 -36.82 2.83 -6.18
N TRP A 120 -36.36 4.05 -5.91
CA TRP A 120 -34.93 4.31 -5.72
C TRP A 120 -34.35 3.56 -4.53
N GLY A 121 -35.09 3.42 -3.43
CA GLY A 121 -34.67 2.64 -2.28
C GLY A 121 -34.44 1.17 -2.64
N ASN A 122 -35.33 0.57 -3.42
CA ASN A 122 -35.19 -0.82 -3.85
C ASN A 122 -34.09 -0.99 -4.91
N ARG A 123 -33.96 -0.05 -5.85
CA ARG A 123 -32.85 -0.02 -6.81
C ARG A 123 -31.50 0.15 -6.13
N ALA A 124 -31.40 1.02 -5.13
CA ALA A 124 -30.21 1.18 -4.30
C ALA A 124 -29.83 -0.12 -3.58
N ALA A 125 -30.82 -0.84 -3.03
CA ALA A 125 -30.58 -2.13 -2.39
C ALA A 125 -29.99 -3.15 -3.36
N ALA A 126 -30.54 -3.25 -4.56
CA ALA A 126 -30.04 -4.17 -5.58
C ALA A 126 -28.64 -3.78 -6.07
N ASN A 127 -28.37 -2.49 -6.26
CA ASN A 127 -27.05 -1.98 -6.60
C ASN A 127 -26.02 -2.25 -5.49
N LEU A 128 -26.41 -2.14 -4.22
CA LEU A 128 -25.54 -2.44 -3.09
C LEU A 128 -25.10 -3.92 -3.07
N GLU A 129 -26.03 -4.84 -3.28
CA GLU A 129 -25.74 -6.29 -3.29
C GLU A 129 -24.92 -6.73 -4.52
N LEU A 130 -24.99 -5.99 -5.63
CA LEU A 130 -24.10 -6.18 -6.80
C LEU A 130 -22.71 -5.54 -6.66
N GLY A 131 -22.45 -4.77 -5.61
CA GLY A 131 -21.20 -4.01 -5.47
C GLY A 131 -21.14 -2.74 -6.33
N ASN A 132 -22.26 -2.31 -6.92
CA ASN A 132 -22.37 -1.06 -7.68
C ASN A 132 -22.51 0.15 -6.73
N TYR A 133 -21.50 0.39 -5.90
CA TYR A 133 -21.56 1.37 -4.80
C TYR A 133 -21.84 2.80 -5.28
N GLY A 134 -21.27 3.22 -6.42
CA GLY A 134 -21.54 4.54 -6.99
C GLY A 134 -23.00 4.74 -7.42
N ALA A 135 -23.62 3.71 -8.00
CA ALA A 135 -25.04 3.75 -8.38
C ALA A 135 -25.95 3.72 -7.14
N CYS A 136 -25.62 2.87 -6.15
CA CYS A 136 -26.30 2.85 -4.86
C CYS A 136 -26.30 4.23 -4.19
N LEU A 137 -25.15 4.92 -4.18
CA LEU A 137 -25.04 6.25 -3.58
C LEU A 137 -25.86 7.32 -4.31
N ARG A 138 -25.92 7.27 -5.65
CA ARG A 138 -26.79 8.17 -6.43
C ARG A 138 -28.26 7.95 -6.09
N ASP A 139 -28.71 6.70 -6.07
CA ASP A 139 -30.08 6.35 -5.72
C ASP A 139 -30.42 6.75 -4.27
N CYS A 140 -29.52 6.49 -3.31
CA CYS A 140 -29.70 6.95 -1.94
C CYS A 140 -29.73 8.48 -1.85
N SER A 141 -28.88 9.19 -2.61
CA SER A 141 -28.90 10.65 -2.67
C SER A 141 -30.21 11.17 -3.26
N SER A 142 -30.84 10.49 -4.21
CA SER A 142 -32.17 10.85 -4.71
C SER A 142 -33.24 10.65 -3.64
N VAL A 143 -33.16 9.57 -2.85
CA VAL A 143 -34.08 9.33 -1.72
C VAL A 143 -33.94 10.39 -0.62
N LEU A 144 -32.69 10.81 -0.33
CA LEU A 144 -32.38 11.80 0.70
C LEU A 144 -32.57 13.24 0.22
N GLY A 145 -32.34 13.51 -1.07
CA GLY A 145 -32.49 14.85 -1.67
C GLY A 145 -33.95 15.22 -1.93
N GLN A 146 -34.86 14.24 -2.00
CA GLN A 146 -36.30 14.47 -2.08
C GLN A 146 -36.97 14.68 -0.71
N THR A 147 -36.21 15.03 0.32
CA THR A 147 -36.78 15.47 1.61
C THR A 147 -37.30 16.90 1.48
N ASN A 148 -38.56 17.08 1.88
CA ASN A 148 -39.38 18.27 1.62
C ASN A 148 -38.86 19.57 2.26
N SER A 149 -39.05 20.70 1.56
CA SER A 149 -38.94 22.04 2.17
C SER A 149 -40.29 22.59 2.69
N SER A 150 -41.43 22.02 2.28
CA SER A 150 -42.81 22.12 2.84
C SER A 150 -43.83 21.80 1.74
N TYR A 151 -44.43 20.58 1.67
CA TYR A 151 -45.74 20.28 1.03
C TYR A 151 -46.09 18.76 0.98
N PRO A 152 -47.29 18.24 1.31
CA PRO A 152 -48.33 18.77 2.19
C PRO A 152 -48.31 18.18 3.61
N ASP A 153 -47.45 17.19 3.94
CA ASP A 153 -47.48 16.51 5.25
C ASP A 153 -46.10 16.48 5.96
N PRO A 154 -46.06 16.52 7.30
CA PRO A 154 -44.85 16.24 8.09
C PRO A 154 -44.27 14.86 7.72
N PRO A 155 -42.97 14.60 7.97
CA PRO A 155 -42.34 13.35 7.57
C PRO A 155 -43.12 12.15 8.10
N SER A 156 -43.77 11.44 7.18
CA SER A 156 -44.53 10.22 7.47
C SER A 156 -43.60 9.13 8.00
N ASP A 157 -44.13 8.18 8.75
CA ASP A 157 -43.36 7.01 9.22
C ASP A 157 -42.71 6.25 8.06
N ALA A 158 -43.41 6.18 6.91
CA ALA A 158 -42.90 5.57 5.68
C ALA A 158 -41.72 6.36 5.08
N SER A 159 -41.81 7.70 5.11
CA SER A 159 -40.76 8.61 4.68
C SER A 159 -39.51 8.47 5.55
N ASN A 160 -39.67 8.44 6.88
CA ASN A 160 -38.59 8.25 7.83
C ASN A 160 -37.92 6.88 7.63
N ARG A 161 -38.71 5.83 7.42
CA ARG A 161 -38.18 4.49 7.15
C ARG A 161 -37.39 4.39 5.85
N SER A 162 -37.79 5.13 4.82
CA SER A 162 -37.05 5.20 3.56
C SER A 162 -35.73 5.95 3.73
N THR A 163 -35.73 7.06 4.48
CA THR A 163 -34.52 7.82 4.86
C THR A 163 -33.55 6.95 5.64
N MET A 164 -34.01 6.24 6.69
CA MET A 164 -33.18 5.34 7.48
C MET A 164 -32.53 4.24 6.64
N LYS A 165 -33.30 3.60 5.76
CA LYS A 165 -32.78 2.58 4.83
C LYS A 165 -31.74 3.16 3.87
N ALA A 166 -31.96 4.36 3.34
CA ALA A 166 -31.02 5.03 2.45
C ALA A 166 -29.71 5.38 3.17
N LEU A 167 -29.77 5.98 4.38
CA LEU A 167 -28.58 6.30 5.18
C LEU A 167 -27.76 5.04 5.51
N ARG A 168 -28.42 3.97 5.95
CA ARG A 168 -27.75 2.70 6.25
C ARG A 168 -27.09 2.07 5.02
N ARG A 169 -27.74 2.12 3.86
CA ARG A 169 -27.17 1.62 2.58
C ARG A 169 -26.02 2.48 2.09
N SER A 170 -26.12 3.81 2.20
CA SER A 170 -25.03 4.74 1.91
C SER A 170 -23.82 4.45 2.78
N ALA A 171 -24.00 4.24 4.09
CA ALA A 171 -22.91 3.89 5.00
C ALA A 171 -22.21 2.57 4.59
N ARG A 172 -22.98 1.53 4.23
CA ARG A 172 -22.41 0.27 3.71
C ARG A 172 -21.62 0.49 2.41
N ALA A 173 -22.16 1.25 1.47
CA ALA A 173 -21.49 1.56 0.22
C ALA A 173 -20.20 2.39 0.42
N LEU A 174 -20.23 3.40 1.30
CA LEU A 174 -19.08 4.23 1.64
C LEU A 174 -17.99 3.43 2.37
N SER A 175 -18.38 2.54 3.29
CA SER A 175 -17.48 1.59 3.95
C SER A 175 -16.78 0.67 2.94
N ALA A 176 -17.49 0.23 1.89
CA ALA A 176 -16.90 -0.61 0.84
C ALA A 176 -15.97 0.17 -0.09
N LEU A 177 -16.20 1.48 -0.27
CA LEU A 177 -15.33 2.39 -1.02
C LEU A 177 -14.17 2.98 -0.19
N ASP A 178 -13.98 2.51 1.05
CA ASP A 178 -12.99 3.01 2.02
C ASP A 178 -13.13 4.52 2.35
N LYS A 179 -14.32 5.09 2.11
CA LYS A 179 -14.72 6.44 2.51
C LYS A 179 -15.28 6.44 3.93
N LEU A 180 -14.41 6.06 4.87
CA LEU A 180 -14.78 5.82 6.27
C LEU A 180 -15.34 7.07 6.99
N PRO A 181 -14.79 8.29 6.81
CA PRO A 181 -15.34 9.49 7.44
C PRO A 181 -16.79 9.78 7.00
N GLU A 182 -17.06 9.67 5.71
CA GLU A 182 -18.39 9.89 5.14
C GLU A 182 -19.37 8.77 5.56
N ALA A 183 -18.89 7.54 5.73
CA ALA A 183 -19.68 6.44 6.26
C ALA A 183 -20.13 6.71 7.71
N ILE A 184 -19.24 7.26 8.54
CA ILE A 184 -19.55 7.66 9.93
C ILE A 184 -20.59 8.79 9.93
N ASP A 185 -20.41 9.84 9.12
CA ASP A 185 -21.39 10.93 9.00
C ASP A 185 -22.79 10.41 8.61
N ALA A 186 -22.88 9.47 7.66
CA ALA A 186 -24.15 8.86 7.29
C ALA A 186 -24.79 8.07 8.46
N LEU A 187 -23.99 7.39 9.29
CA LEU A 187 -24.45 6.66 10.47
C LEU A 187 -24.83 7.58 11.63
N ASP A 188 -24.19 8.74 11.77
CA ASP A 188 -24.51 9.73 12.78
C ASP A 188 -25.83 10.44 12.45
N ARG A 189 -26.07 10.76 11.18
CA ARG A 189 -27.38 11.24 10.70
C ARG A 189 -28.48 10.20 10.90
N LEU A 190 -28.17 8.92 10.70
CA LEU A 190 -29.10 7.82 10.99
C LEU A 190 -29.45 7.80 12.48
N ARG A 191 -28.46 7.95 13.36
CA ARG A 191 -28.65 7.96 14.81
C ARG A 191 -29.49 9.15 15.27
N LEU A 192 -29.28 10.32 14.68
CA LEU A 192 -30.07 11.50 14.95
C LEU A 192 -31.55 11.26 14.59
N LEU A 193 -31.81 10.73 13.40
CA LEU A 193 -33.16 10.41 12.96
C LEU A 193 -33.84 9.36 13.86
N GLU A 194 -33.12 8.31 14.28
CA GLU A 194 -33.63 7.32 15.24
C GLU A 194 -34.07 7.96 16.55
N SER A 195 -33.33 8.98 17.03
CA SER A 195 -33.69 9.73 18.23
C SER A 195 -34.92 10.61 18.03
N GLU A 196 -35.07 11.24 16.86
CA GLU A 196 -36.23 12.08 16.54
C GLU A 196 -37.52 11.27 16.46
N ILE A 197 -37.47 10.04 15.93
CA ILE A 197 -38.64 9.16 15.81
C ILE A 197 -38.89 8.28 17.05
N GLY A 198 -38.08 8.40 18.10
CA GLY A 198 -38.19 7.58 19.31
C GLY A 198 -37.83 6.10 19.14
N GLU A 199 -37.00 5.75 18.13
CA GLU A 199 -36.51 4.38 17.87
C GLU A 199 -35.02 4.19 18.26
N SER A 200 -34.47 5.05 19.13
CA SER A 200 -33.06 5.00 19.59
C SER A 200 -32.60 3.64 20.12
N ASP A 201 -33.50 2.82 20.66
CA ASP A 201 -33.14 1.51 21.22
C ASP A 201 -32.81 0.47 20.14
N LYS A 202 -33.23 0.68 18.88
CA LYS A 202 -33.07 -0.31 17.81
C LYS A 202 -31.69 -0.30 17.16
N ASP A 203 -31.01 0.85 17.15
CA ASP A 203 -29.68 1.08 16.56
C ASP A 203 -29.44 0.29 15.26
N PHE A 204 -30.16 0.68 14.20
CA PHE A 204 -30.09 0.00 12.90
C PHE A 204 -28.71 0.10 12.24
N GLY A 205 -27.90 1.06 12.69
CA GLY A 205 -26.55 1.33 12.20
C GLY A 205 -25.45 0.51 12.87
N LYS A 206 -25.69 -0.08 14.06
CA LYS A 206 -24.66 -0.69 14.91
C LYS A 206 -23.64 -1.56 14.16
N GLY A 207 -24.10 -2.59 13.46
CA GLY A 207 -23.19 -3.53 12.78
C GLY A 207 -22.33 -2.88 11.68
N VAL A 208 -22.86 -1.84 11.01
CA VAL A 208 -22.09 -1.09 10.01
C VAL A 208 -21.10 -0.15 10.70
N ARG A 209 -21.49 0.45 11.84
CA ARG A 209 -20.62 1.29 12.67
C ARG A 209 -19.43 0.50 13.21
N ASP A 210 -19.68 -0.65 13.81
CA ASP A 210 -18.65 -1.57 14.32
C ASP A 210 -17.65 -1.96 13.21
N GLU A 211 -18.16 -2.24 12.00
CA GLU A 211 -17.30 -2.55 10.84
C GLU A 211 -16.42 -1.35 10.43
N VAL A 212 -17.02 -0.16 10.33
CA VAL A 212 -16.32 1.08 9.92
C VAL A 212 -15.29 1.50 10.96
N GLU A 213 -15.62 1.43 12.24
CA GLU A 213 -14.70 1.72 13.35
C GLU A 213 -13.52 0.73 13.35
N ARG A 214 -13.77 -0.56 13.14
CA ARG A 214 -12.70 -1.56 13.00
C ARG A 214 -11.79 -1.27 11.81
N LYS A 215 -12.35 -0.90 10.64
CA LYS A 215 -11.56 -0.51 9.45
C LYS A 215 -10.74 0.74 9.73
N LYS A 216 -11.33 1.75 10.37
CA LYS A 216 -10.68 3.01 10.74
C LYS A 216 -9.50 2.75 11.69
N ALA A 217 -9.72 2.00 12.77
CA ALA A 217 -8.67 1.63 13.71
C ALA A 217 -7.53 0.84 13.05
N THR A 218 -7.85 -0.07 12.11
CA THR A 218 -6.83 -0.81 11.34
C THR A 218 -6.00 0.12 10.47
N ARG A 219 -6.62 1.10 9.81
CA ARG A 219 -5.94 2.07 8.94
C ARG A 219 -5.07 3.02 9.75
N GLU A 220 -5.60 3.58 10.83
CA GLU A 220 -4.86 4.46 11.75
C GLU A 220 -3.65 3.73 12.35
N ARG A 221 -3.83 2.46 12.74
CA ARG A 221 -2.71 1.63 13.22
C ARG A 221 -1.64 1.43 12.16
N LYS A 222 -2.01 1.06 10.92
CA LYS A 222 -1.04 0.87 9.83
C LYS A 222 -0.26 2.15 9.52
N GLU A 223 -0.94 3.29 9.53
CA GLU A 223 -0.32 4.59 9.31
C GLU A 223 0.62 4.96 10.45
N ALA A 224 0.20 4.76 11.70
CA ALA A 224 1.06 4.98 12.86
C ALA A 224 2.30 4.05 12.86
N GLU A 225 2.16 2.78 12.46
CA GLU A 225 3.30 1.87 12.27
C GLU A 225 4.24 2.35 11.15
N ARG A 226 3.70 2.90 10.05
CA ARG A 226 4.51 3.46 8.96
C ARG A 226 5.33 4.66 9.45
N VAL A 227 4.69 5.60 10.14
CA VAL A 227 5.33 6.77 10.72
C VAL A 227 6.42 6.37 11.73
N GLU A 228 6.15 5.36 12.57
CA GLU A 228 7.13 4.85 13.52
C GLU A 228 8.35 4.20 12.83
N ARG A 229 8.14 3.37 11.78
CA ARG A 229 9.28 2.79 11.03
C ARG A 229 10.18 3.87 10.44
N GLU A 230 9.58 4.91 9.87
CA GLU A 230 10.31 6.05 9.32
C GLU A 230 11.07 6.83 10.41
N ARG A 231 10.47 6.96 11.61
CA ARG A 231 11.13 7.55 12.78
C ARG A 231 12.34 6.73 13.21
N ARG A 232 12.18 5.41 13.43
CA ARG A 232 13.27 4.51 13.84
C ARG A 232 14.41 4.50 12.85
N LYS A 233 14.11 4.43 11.54
CA LYS A 233 15.13 4.51 10.49
C LYS A 233 15.92 5.81 10.58
N ARG A 234 15.23 6.96 10.67
CA ARG A 234 15.87 8.27 10.74
C ARG A 234 16.75 8.43 11.99
N GLU A 235 16.25 8.03 13.14
CA GLU A 235 16.98 8.12 14.40
C GLU A 235 18.12 7.10 14.50
N GLY A 236 17.93 5.89 13.97
CA GLY A 236 18.97 4.87 13.85
C GLY A 236 20.11 5.33 12.95
N ASP A 237 19.80 5.85 11.76
CA ASP A 237 20.79 6.42 10.85
C ASP A 237 21.56 7.58 11.53
N ALA A 238 20.84 8.46 12.26
CA ALA A 238 21.46 9.54 13.01
C ALA A 238 22.38 9.04 14.14
N ALA A 239 21.98 7.97 14.83
CA ALA A 239 22.79 7.34 15.88
C ALA A 239 24.08 6.73 15.31
N VAL A 240 24.00 6.02 14.18
CA VAL A 240 25.18 5.48 13.48
C VAL A 240 26.11 6.61 13.05
N VAL A 241 25.57 7.68 12.44
CA VAL A 241 26.35 8.86 12.03
C VAL A 241 27.08 9.49 13.23
N LEU A 242 26.40 9.61 14.37
CA LEU A 242 26.99 10.15 15.60
C LEU A 242 28.10 9.23 16.13
N ALA A 243 27.84 7.92 16.21
CA ALA A 243 28.79 6.91 16.66
C ALA A 243 30.06 6.86 15.79
N LEU A 244 29.91 6.91 14.46
CA LEU A 244 31.02 6.99 13.50
C LEU A 244 31.82 8.28 13.65
N SER A 245 31.14 9.41 13.82
CA SER A 245 31.79 10.71 13.98
C SER A 245 32.64 10.77 15.26
N GLN A 246 32.14 10.22 16.38
CA GLN A 246 32.90 10.13 17.64
C GLN A 246 34.16 9.26 17.52
N ARG A 247 34.15 8.30 16.60
CA ARG A 247 35.28 7.41 16.27
C ARG A 247 36.24 8.00 15.24
N GLY A 248 36.06 9.27 14.86
CA GLY A 248 36.92 9.94 13.87
C GLY A 248 36.79 9.37 12.46
N VAL A 249 35.68 8.68 12.16
CA VAL A 249 35.40 8.16 10.82
C VAL A 249 34.88 9.30 9.96
N VAL A 250 35.46 9.45 8.78
CA VAL A 250 35.10 10.47 7.80
C VAL A 250 34.35 9.78 6.67
N PHE A 251 33.12 10.24 6.44
CA PHE A 251 32.24 9.71 5.42
C PHE A 251 31.48 10.84 4.71
N PRO A 252 30.98 10.60 3.47
CA PRO A 252 30.11 11.55 2.80
C PRO A 252 28.86 11.80 3.65
N LYS A 253 28.56 13.07 3.95
CA LYS A 253 27.38 13.41 4.75
C LYS A 253 26.11 12.95 4.01
N PRO A 254 25.19 12.24 4.67
CA PRO A 254 23.92 11.85 4.07
C PRO A 254 23.15 13.07 3.58
N THR A 255 22.54 12.97 2.41
CA THR A 255 21.66 14.00 1.83
C THR A 255 20.34 13.37 1.40
N PRO A 256 19.28 14.15 1.12
CA PRO A 256 18.03 13.59 0.61
C PRO A 256 18.18 12.78 -0.70
N LYS A 257 19.23 13.03 -1.48
CA LYS A 257 19.52 12.32 -2.74
C LYS A 257 20.44 11.10 -2.57
N ALA A 258 21.19 11.05 -1.47
CA ALA A 258 22.14 9.98 -1.17
C ALA A 258 22.03 9.64 0.32
N ALA A 259 21.24 8.61 0.62
CA ALA A 259 21.08 8.10 1.97
C ALA A 259 22.42 7.62 2.57
N LEU A 260 22.45 7.46 3.89
CA LEU A 260 23.57 6.81 4.56
C LEU A 260 23.78 5.40 3.95
N PHE A 261 25.02 5.06 3.64
CA PHE A 261 25.37 3.80 2.96
C PHE A 261 24.73 3.60 1.57
N ALA A 262 24.30 4.68 0.91
CA ALA A 262 23.87 4.60 -0.48
C ALA A 262 24.98 3.98 -1.34
N ASN A 263 24.60 3.09 -2.26
CA ASN A 263 25.49 2.34 -3.14
C ASN A 263 26.48 1.40 -2.41
N CYS A 264 26.21 1.01 -1.17
CA CYS A 264 26.93 -0.11 -0.54
C CYS A 264 26.65 -1.40 -1.36
N PRO A 265 27.70 -2.14 -1.78
CA PRO A 265 27.54 -3.46 -2.39
C PRO A 265 26.71 -4.39 -1.51
N THR A 266 25.94 -5.29 -2.13
CA THR A 266 25.03 -6.20 -1.42
C THR A 266 25.74 -7.30 -0.64
N ASP A 267 27.00 -7.58 -0.99
CA ASP A 267 27.89 -8.53 -0.36
C ASP A 267 28.67 -7.93 0.82
N ILE A 268 28.51 -6.63 1.12
CA ILE A 268 29.19 -5.95 2.23
C ILE A 268 28.14 -5.39 3.19
N THR A 269 28.25 -5.74 4.46
CA THR A 269 27.46 -5.11 5.51
C THR A 269 28.17 -3.82 5.95
N PRO A 270 27.57 -2.63 5.77
CA PRO A 270 28.21 -1.38 6.18
C PRO A 270 28.40 -1.31 7.70
N PRO A 271 29.16 -0.33 8.22
CA PRO A 271 29.32 -0.13 9.64
C PRO A 271 27.97 -0.04 10.37
N HIS A 272 27.80 -0.87 11.39
CA HIS A 272 26.56 -0.98 12.16
C HIS A 272 26.87 -1.28 13.63
N PHE A 273 25.89 -1.04 14.51
CA PHE A 273 26.01 -1.44 15.91
C PHE A 273 26.07 -2.95 16.02
N ASP A 274 26.92 -3.43 16.93
CA ASP A 274 27.05 -4.85 17.20
C ASP A 274 25.71 -5.41 17.75
N PRO A 275 25.07 -6.35 17.03
CA PRO A 275 23.75 -6.86 17.37
C PRO A 275 23.70 -7.62 18.70
N ASP A 276 24.86 -8.10 19.21
CA ASP A 276 24.92 -8.88 20.44
C ASP A 276 25.01 -8.00 21.70
N VAL A 277 25.33 -6.70 21.54
CA VAL A 277 25.56 -5.76 22.64
C VAL A 277 24.67 -4.51 22.59
N VAL A 278 23.80 -4.40 21.59
CA VAL A 278 22.80 -3.32 21.54
C VAL A 278 21.85 -3.40 22.75
N PRO A 279 21.46 -2.25 23.34
CA PRO A 279 20.49 -2.24 24.44
C PRO A 279 19.15 -2.87 24.05
N LEU A 280 18.48 -3.49 25.02
CA LEU A 280 17.16 -4.10 24.82
C LEU A 280 16.11 -3.13 24.25
N THR A 281 16.22 -1.85 24.55
CA THR A 281 15.36 -0.77 24.04
C THR A 281 15.60 -0.44 22.57
N SER A 282 16.71 -0.91 21.99
CA SER A 282 17.10 -0.64 20.60
C SER A 282 16.92 -1.84 19.67
N LEU A 283 16.44 -2.97 20.19
CA LEU A 283 16.22 -4.19 19.40
C LEU A 283 15.07 -4.05 18.41
N ASP A 284 15.19 -4.69 17.25
CA ASP A 284 14.13 -4.76 16.24
C ASP A 284 12.88 -5.52 16.73
N SER A 285 13.03 -6.34 17.77
CA SER A 285 11.93 -7.05 18.42
C SER A 285 10.99 -6.13 19.20
N VAL A 286 11.39 -4.88 19.48
CA VAL A 286 10.53 -3.91 20.17
C VAL A 286 9.33 -3.58 19.27
N PRO A 287 8.08 -3.83 19.70
CA PRO A 287 6.89 -3.54 18.90
C PRO A 287 6.85 -2.09 18.42
N LEU A 288 6.41 -1.85 17.18
CA LEU A 288 6.27 -0.49 16.62
C LEU A 288 5.27 0.35 17.40
N LEU A 289 4.19 -0.27 17.85
CA LEU A 289 3.12 0.37 18.62
C LEU A 289 2.83 -0.48 19.85
N PRO A 290 2.25 0.12 20.91
CA PRO A 290 1.81 -0.63 22.07
C PRO A 290 0.79 -1.71 21.66
N PRO A 291 0.85 -2.93 22.22
CA PRO A 291 -0.08 -4.02 21.88
C PRO A 291 -1.54 -3.69 22.16
N SER A 292 -1.78 -2.90 23.21
CA SER A 292 -3.09 -2.40 23.62
C SER A 292 -2.97 -0.94 24.08
N ALA A 293 -4.04 -0.17 23.93
CA ALA A 293 -4.08 1.19 24.46
C ALA A 293 -3.83 1.19 25.98
N GLY A 294 -2.75 1.84 26.42
CA GLY A 294 -2.41 1.96 27.84
C GLY A 294 -1.62 0.80 28.46
N SER A 295 -0.94 -0.04 27.67
CA SER A 295 -0.03 -1.06 28.23
C SER A 295 1.10 -0.40 29.04
N SER A 296 1.13 -0.63 30.36
CA SER A 296 2.16 -0.11 31.29
C SER A 296 3.56 -0.65 30.98
N ASP A 297 3.62 -1.85 30.40
CA ASP A 297 4.87 -2.60 30.22
C ASP A 297 5.52 -2.32 28.86
N TYR A 298 4.94 -1.41 28.06
CA TYR A 298 5.49 -1.01 26.77
C TYR A 298 6.58 0.04 26.95
N SER A 299 7.82 -0.34 26.62
CA SER A 299 8.92 0.60 26.44
C SER A 299 9.09 0.91 24.96
N PRO A 300 9.00 2.18 24.53
CA PRO A 300 9.18 2.55 23.13
C PRO A 300 10.64 2.34 22.71
N TRP A 301 10.83 2.02 21.44
CA TRP A 301 12.16 1.87 20.88
C TRP A 301 12.96 3.17 20.97
N GLN A 302 14.22 3.04 21.35
CA GLN A 302 15.18 4.13 21.41
C GLN A 302 16.41 3.81 20.54
N PRO A 303 16.99 4.82 19.86
CA PRO A 303 18.22 4.61 19.12
C PRO A 303 19.35 4.13 20.03
N PRO A 304 20.25 3.25 19.55
CA PRO A 304 21.43 2.85 20.31
C PRO A 304 22.26 4.07 20.73
N PRO A 305 22.77 4.11 21.99
CA PRO A 305 23.73 5.11 22.43
C PRO A 305 24.98 5.12 21.53
N PRO A 306 25.61 6.28 21.30
CA PRO A 306 26.78 6.35 20.43
C PRO A 306 28.01 5.61 21.00
N GLU A 307 28.03 5.32 22.30
CA GLU A 307 29.05 4.52 22.97
C GLU A 307 28.90 3.01 22.70
N THR A 308 27.74 2.56 22.17
CA THR A 308 27.53 1.16 21.81
C THR A 308 28.58 0.73 20.77
N PRO A 309 29.21 -0.45 20.93
CA PRO A 309 30.22 -0.94 19.99
C PRO A 309 29.71 -1.05 18.55
N LEU A 310 30.57 -0.71 17.59
CA LEU A 310 30.33 -0.89 16.16
C LEU A 310 31.12 -2.08 15.61
N ILE A 311 30.57 -2.68 14.58
CA ILE A 311 31.24 -3.65 13.70
C ILE A 311 31.52 -2.95 12.38
N PHE A 312 32.73 -3.14 11.86
CA PHE A 312 33.17 -2.56 10.60
C PHE A 312 33.53 -3.65 9.58
N PRO A 313 33.18 -3.48 8.30
CA PRO A 313 33.82 -4.23 7.23
C PRO A 313 35.24 -3.70 6.99
N VAL A 314 36.22 -4.60 6.85
CA VAL A 314 37.63 -4.25 6.67
C VAL A 314 38.26 -5.11 5.57
N PHE A 315 38.79 -4.48 4.53
CA PHE A 315 39.65 -5.14 3.56
C PHE A 315 41.08 -5.24 4.08
N LEU A 316 41.67 -6.43 4.02
CA LEU A 316 43.10 -6.66 4.17
C LEU A 316 43.75 -6.79 2.79
N LEU A 317 44.55 -5.79 2.43
CA LEU A 317 45.29 -5.71 1.17
C LEU A 317 46.71 -6.24 1.38
N LEU A 318 47.16 -7.15 0.52
CA LEU A 318 48.44 -7.82 0.62
C LEU A 318 49.22 -7.68 -0.69
N PRO A 319 49.85 -6.51 -0.89
CA PRO A 319 50.47 -6.13 -2.16
C PRO A 319 51.68 -6.99 -2.55
N LEU A 320 52.33 -7.63 -1.57
CA LEU A 320 53.55 -8.42 -1.77
C LEU A 320 53.29 -9.94 -1.84
N GLU A 321 52.04 -10.39 -1.76
CA GLU A 321 51.71 -11.77 -2.10
C GLU A 321 51.81 -11.99 -3.62
N THR A 322 51.97 -13.24 -4.04
CA THR A 322 52.07 -13.59 -5.47
C THR A 322 50.99 -14.61 -5.84
N PRO A 323 49.88 -14.18 -6.48
CA PRO A 323 49.54 -12.79 -6.85
C PRO A 323 49.16 -11.92 -5.65
N PRO A 324 49.14 -10.57 -5.79
CA PRO A 324 48.60 -9.70 -4.76
C PRO A 324 47.15 -10.06 -4.44
N THR A 325 46.79 -10.08 -3.15
CA THR A 325 45.47 -10.50 -2.70
C THR A 325 44.75 -9.39 -1.93
N ARG A 326 43.42 -9.48 -1.94
CA ARG A 326 42.54 -8.66 -1.11
C ARG A 326 41.53 -9.57 -0.42
N ASP A 327 41.52 -9.55 0.90
CA ASP A 327 40.59 -10.35 1.71
C ASP A 327 39.62 -9.42 2.43
N LEU A 328 38.34 -9.79 2.48
CA LEU A 328 37.31 -9.04 3.19
C LEU A 328 37.01 -9.68 4.54
N ILE A 329 37.25 -8.93 5.61
CA ILE A 329 36.72 -9.22 6.94
C ILE A 329 35.34 -8.57 7.01
N MET A 330 34.30 -9.38 6.87
CA MET A 330 32.90 -8.93 6.83
C MET A 330 32.46 -8.21 8.12
N ALA A 331 32.93 -8.71 9.26
CA ALA A 331 32.58 -8.20 10.58
C ALA A 331 33.84 -8.11 11.44
N PHE A 332 34.36 -6.90 11.60
CA PHE A 332 35.45 -6.59 12.52
C PHE A 332 34.88 -5.77 13.70
N PRO A 333 34.63 -6.41 14.86
CA PRO A 333 34.20 -5.72 16.08
C PRO A 333 35.25 -4.72 16.57
N GLU A 334 34.83 -3.53 17.00
CA GLU A 334 35.79 -2.49 17.41
C GLU A 334 36.63 -2.85 18.65
N ASP A 335 36.15 -3.77 19.48
CA ASP A 335 36.83 -4.28 20.67
C ASP A 335 37.80 -5.43 20.34
N ALA A 336 37.71 -6.02 19.15
CA ALA A 336 38.63 -7.06 18.69
C ALA A 336 40.03 -6.50 18.41
N THR A 337 41.06 -7.30 18.69
CA THR A 337 42.44 -6.93 18.38
C THR A 337 42.79 -7.27 16.93
N PHE A 338 43.69 -6.50 16.33
CA PHE A 338 44.21 -6.82 14.99
C PHE A 338 44.94 -8.16 14.94
N GLY A 339 45.54 -8.60 16.05
CA GLY A 339 46.19 -9.90 16.14
C GLY A 339 45.21 -11.05 16.06
N ASP A 340 44.09 -10.95 16.78
CA ASP A 340 43.03 -11.99 16.75
C ASP A 340 42.36 -12.04 15.37
N ALA A 341 42.13 -10.89 14.74
CA ALA A 341 41.60 -10.81 13.38
C ALA A 341 42.56 -11.42 12.34
N LEU A 342 43.87 -11.23 12.48
CA LEU A 342 44.84 -11.90 11.62
C LEU A 342 44.88 -13.41 11.85
N ALA A 343 44.84 -13.83 13.11
CA ALA A 343 44.86 -15.25 13.48
C ALA A 343 43.63 -15.99 12.94
N SER A 344 42.45 -15.36 12.94
CA SER A 344 41.22 -15.96 12.38
C SER A 344 41.30 -16.14 10.85
N MET A 345 42.11 -15.34 10.16
CA MET A 345 42.45 -15.53 8.74
C MET A 345 43.64 -16.49 8.51
N GLY A 346 44.13 -17.15 9.55
CA GLY A 346 45.28 -18.06 9.47
C GLY A 346 46.62 -17.37 9.24
N ARG A 347 46.73 -16.07 9.57
CA ARG A 347 47.96 -15.28 9.39
C ARG A 347 48.69 -15.06 10.71
N ASP A 348 50.03 -15.08 10.65
CA ASP A 348 50.88 -14.85 11.81
C ASP A 348 51.26 -13.37 11.98
N THR A 349 50.97 -12.84 13.16
CA THR A 349 51.37 -11.50 13.59
C THR A 349 52.88 -11.35 13.76
N SER A 350 53.62 -12.46 13.87
CA SER A 350 55.08 -12.47 13.96
C SER A 350 55.73 -12.14 12.61
N THR A 351 55.11 -12.50 11.50
CA THR A 351 55.65 -12.32 10.13
C THR A 351 55.11 -11.09 9.42
N THR A 352 53.92 -10.60 9.80
CA THR A 352 53.24 -9.52 9.07
C THR A 352 53.15 -8.23 9.90
N GLN A 353 53.40 -7.08 9.27
CA GLN A 353 53.17 -5.75 9.81
C GLN A 353 51.89 -5.18 9.21
N LEU A 354 51.08 -4.50 10.02
CA LEU A 354 49.83 -3.88 9.59
C LEU A 354 49.95 -2.36 9.55
N TYR A 355 49.31 -1.77 8.55
CA TYR A 355 49.25 -0.34 8.36
C TYR A 355 47.85 0.12 7.95
N PHE A 356 47.50 1.33 8.38
CA PHE A 356 46.35 2.07 7.87
C PHE A 356 46.82 3.40 7.29
N ALA A 357 46.12 3.88 6.27
CA ALA A 357 46.25 5.25 5.78
C ALA A 357 45.09 6.10 6.32
N THR A 358 45.40 7.29 6.84
CA THR A 358 44.36 8.28 7.16
C THR A 358 43.88 8.99 5.90
N LYS A 359 42.78 9.76 6.00
CA LYS A 359 42.25 10.59 4.90
C LYS A 359 43.29 11.57 4.34
N ARG A 360 44.22 12.06 5.19
CA ARG A 360 45.35 12.90 4.76
C ARG A 360 46.57 12.09 4.33
N ASN A 361 46.37 10.84 3.93
CA ASN A 361 47.42 10.00 3.38
C ASN A 361 48.59 9.77 4.35
N ARG A 362 48.35 9.85 5.68
CA ARG A 362 49.34 9.49 6.70
C ARG A 362 49.29 7.99 6.94
N VAL A 363 50.42 7.31 6.74
CA VAL A 363 50.54 5.86 6.97
C VAL A 363 50.94 5.59 8.42
N LEU A 364 50.07 4.91 9.15
CA LEU A 364 50.23 4.57 10.56
C LEU A 364 50.43 3.06 10.72
N LYS A 365 51.52 2.67 11.39
CA LYS A 365 51.77 1.26 11.75
C LYS A 365 50.88 0.87 12.92
N ILE A 366 50.16 -0.24 12.78
CA ILE A 366 49.24 -0.74 13.80
C ILE A 366 49.86 -1.93 14.52
N GLY A 367 49.85 -1.87 15.86
CA GLY A 367 50.31 -2.96 16.70
C GLY A 367 49.25 -4.07 16.81
N PRO A 368 49.63 -5.36 16.84
CA PRO A 368 48.67 -6.47 16.87
C PRO A 368 47.81 -6.52 18.14
N LYS A 369 48.29 -5.94 19.26
CA LYS A 369 47.55 -5.88 20.54
C LYS A 369 46.59 -4.69 20.64
N LEU A 370 46.58 -3.79 19.66
CA LEU A 370 45.62 -2.69 19.62
C LEU A 370 44.28 -3.22 19.13
N THR A 371 43.20 -2.62 19.63
CA THR A 371 41.85 -2.86 19.12
C THR A 371 41.53 -1.84 18.03
N LEU A 372 40.61 -2.19 17.13
CA LEU A 372 40.17 -1.28 16.08
C LEU A 372 39.62 0.03 16.69
N GLY A 373 38.78 -0.04 17.71
CA GLY A 373 38.21 1.10 18.41
C GLY A 373 39.27 2.04 19.03
N LYS A 374 40.37 1.49 19.58
CA LYS A 374 41.49 2.31 20.08
C LYS A 374 42.22 3.05 18.96
N VAL A 375 42.38 2.41 17.80
CA VAL A 375 42.95 3.04 16.60
C VAL A 375 42.01 4.13 16.09
N LEU A 376 40.70 3.84 16.00
CA LEU A 376 39.70 4.79 15.55
C LEU A 376 39.66 6.06 16.42
N ALA A 377 39.54 5.88 17.75
CA ALA A 377 39.53 6.97 18.72
C ALA A 377 40.80 7.85 18.71
N ALA A 378 41.94 7.31 18.26
CA ALA A 378 43.20 8.06 18.22
C ALA A 378 43.19 9.19 17.17
N ALA A 379 42.45 9.04 16.05
CA ALA A 379 42.35 10.09 15.02
C ALA A 379 41.31 11.18 15.35
N GLY A 380 40.35 10.90 16.25
CA GLY A 380 39.37 11.89 16.71
C GLY A 380 39.96 13.05 17.52
N LYS A 381 41.22 12.94 17.97
CA LYS A 381 41.93 14.00 18.70
C LYS A 381 42.57 15.00 17.73
N VAL A 382 41.76 15.92 17.21
CA VAL A 382 42.25 17.07 16.45
C VAL A 382 43.02 17.99 17.40
N LYS A 383 44.29 18.29 17.09
CA LYS A 383 45.03 19.32 17.84
C LYS A 383 44.44 20.69 17.51
N GLU A 384 44.31 21.55 18.52
CA GLU A 384 43.78 22.90 18.37
C GLU A 384 44.53 23.66 17.26
N GLY A 385 43.83 24.04 16.19
CA GLY A 385 44.40 24.73 15.01
C GLY A 385 44.71 23.85 13.78
N GLU A 386 44.69 22.52 13.88
CA GLU A 386 44.78 21.62 12.73
C GLU A 386 43.38 21.30 12.20
N GLN A 387 43.16 21.22 10.87
CA GLN A 387 41.88 20.66 10.41
C GLN A 387 41.81 19.15 10.72
N PRO A 388 40.61 18.58 10.91
CA PRO A 388 40.44 17.18 11.26
C PRO A 388 41.08 16.25 10.23
N ASP A 389 41.88 15.30 10.71
CA ASP A 389 42.27 14.09 9.97
C ASP A 389 41.45 12.92 10.54
N GLY A 390 41.19 11.89 9.75
CA GLY A 390 40.33 10.81 10.19
C GLY A 390 40.41 9.58 9.30
N TRP A 391 39.53 8.63 9.57
CA TRP A 391 39.50 7.34 8.88
C TRP A 391 38.46 7.38 7.78
N GLU A 392 38.91 7.34 6.53
CA GLU A 392 38.01 7.32 5.39
C GLU A 392 37.53 5.88 5.13
N LEU A 393 36.21 5.72 5.03
CA LEU A 393 35.63 4.50 4.49
C LEU A 393 35.72 4.56 2.96
N ARG A 394 36.28 3.52 2.35
CA ARG A 394 36.54 3.44 0.91
C ARG A 394 35.50 2.55 0.24
N GLU A 395 35.87 1.91 -0.87
CA GLU A 395 35.00 1.08 -1.69
C GLU A 395 34.08 0.20 -0.81
N GLY A 396 32.77 0.37 -0.98
CA GLY A 396 31.78 -0.39 -0.22
C GLY A 396 31.68 -0.08 1.27
N TRP A 397 32.07 1.11 1.70
CA TRP A 397 31.97 1.56 3.10
C TRP A 397 32.82 0.75 4.09
N ALA A 398 33.92 0.18 3.60
CA ALA A 398 34.90 -0.58 4.38
C ALA A 398 36.19 0.19 4.63
N PHE A 399 36.88 -0.18 5.70
CA PHE A 399 38.25 0.27 5.90
C PHE A 399 39.24 -0.54 5.06
N GLU A 400 40.34 0.07 4.67
CA GLU A 400 41.46 -0.61 4.01
C GLU A 400 42.66 -0.70 4.96
N MET A 401 43.02 -1.93 5.30
CA MET A 401 44.19 -2.29 6.07
C MET A 401 45.22 -2.92 5.15
N VAL A 402 46.48 -2.50 5.23
CA VAL A 402 47.56 -3.06 4.41
C VAL A 402 48.44 -3.95 5.28
N GLY A 403 48.62 -5.20 4.86
CA GLY A 403 49.53 -6.16 5.47
C GLY A 403 50.80 -6.32 4.64
N VAL A 404 51.97 -6.22 5.29
CA VAL A 404 53.27 -6.31 4.61
C VAL A 404 54.20 -7.23 5.42
N PRO A 405 55.00 -8.12 4.79
CA PRO A 405 55.93 -8.98 5.50
C PRO A 405 57.00 -8.17 6.26
N LYS A 406 57.45 -8.67 7.41
CA LYS A 406 58.59 -8.15 8.20
C LYS A 406 59.93 -8.48 7.54
N THR A 407 60.15 -7.90 6.37
CA THR A 407 61.36 -8.07 5.56
C THR A 407 61.84 -6.70 5.05
N SER A 408 63.08 -6.63 4.56
CA SER A 408 63.62 -5.42 3.94
C SER A 408 62.79 -4.98 2.73
N ALA A 409 62.30 -5.93 1.93
CA ALA A 409 61.41 -5.65 0.80
C ALA A 409 60.07 -5.04 1.26
N GLY A 410 59.53 -5.53 2.39
CA GLY A 410 58.33 -4.97 2.99
C GLY A 410 58.52 -3.54 3.49
N ASP A 411 59.63 -3.29 4.19
CA ASP A 411 59.94 -1.94 4.67
C ASP A 411 60.17 -0.96 3.49
N GLU A 412 60.84 -1.40 2.42
CA GLU A 412 61.02 -0.61 1.20
C GLU A 412 59.68 -0.28 0.52
N TRP A 413 58.81 -1.28 0.39
CA TRP A 413 57.47 -1.09 -0.18
C TRP A 413 56.66 -0.05 0.60
N VAL A 414 56.66 -0.12 1.94
CA VAL A 414 55.94 0.85 2.79
C VAL A 414 56.51 2.26 2.64
N GLN A 415 57.82 2.42 2.47
CA GLN A 415 58.43 3.73 2.24
C GLN A 415 58.05 4.32 0.88
N ASN A 416 57.97 3.48 -0.15
CA ASN A 416 57.51 3.91 -1.47
C ASN A 416 56.03 4.28 -1.44
N TRP A 417 55.19 3.47 -0.81
CA TRP A 417 53.77 3.75 -0.62
C TRP A 417 53.52 5.08 0.10
N LYS A 418 54.30 5.38 1.16
CA LYS A 418 54.26 6.68 1.85
C LYS A 418 54.57 7.86 0.92
N LYS A 419 55.56 7.72 0.03
CA LYS A 419 55.93 8.79 -0.92
C LYS A 419 54.84 8.99 -1.98
N GLU A 420 54.29 7.91 -2.52
CA GLU A 420 53.19 7.98 -3.49
C GLU A 420 51.98 8.71 -2.92
N LEU A 421 51.56 8.31 -1.73
CA LEU A 421 50.45 8.91 -0.98
C LEU A 421 50.66 10.42 -0.70
N GLN A 422 51.89 10.85 -0.42
CA GLN A 422 52.23 12.26 -0.23
C GLN A 422 52.28 13.06 -1.54
N SER A 423 52.60 12.41 -2.66
CA SER A 423 52.67 13.03 -3.99
C SER A 423 51.29 13.27 -4.62
N GLY A 424 50.22 12.72 -4.04
CA GLY A 424 48.86 12.81 -4.56
C GLY A 424 48.58 11.88 -5.74
N ALA A 425 49.52 10.98 -6.07
CA ALA A 425 49.29 9.91 -7.03
C ALA A 425 48.25 8.92 -6.46
N ALA A 426 47.38 8.38 -7.31
CA ALA A 426 46.52 7.26 -6.92
C ALA A 426 47.42 6.08 -6.56
N PRO A 427 47.41 5.60 -5.29
CA PRO A 427 48.34 4.58 -4.86
C PRO A 427 48.00 3.26 -5.55
N ALA A 428 48.98 2.63 -6.19
CA ALA A 428 48.84 1.29 -6.75
C ALA A 428 48.98 0.27 -5.62
N ILE A 429 47.94 0.13 -4.80
CA ILE A 429 47.96 -0.80 -3.66
C ILE A 429 47.70 -2.24 -4.14
N LEU A 430 47.05 -2.42 -5.30
CA LEU A 430 46.80 -3.70 -5.96
C LEU A 430 46.83 -3.57 -7.49
#